data_AF-A0A812VIG3-F1
#
_entry.id   AF-A0A812VIG3-F1
#
_cell.length_a   1.000
_cell.length_b   1.000
_cell.length_c   1.000
_cell.angle_alpha   90.00
_cell.angle_beta   90.00
_cell.angle_gamma   90.00
#
_symmetry.space_group_name_H-M   'P 1'
#
loop_
_entity.id
_entity.type
_entity.pdbx_description
1 polymer ?
#
loop_
_entity_poly.entity_id
_entity_poly.type
_entity_poly.pdbx_seq_one_letter_code
_entity_poly.pdbx_strand_id
1 'polypeptide(L)'
;MNRSQLLTKVAGRVENLQVMRYRPGQQYQAHWDFFDPEYFKKQPEVLGRLTHRRNRLLTMLFYLASSAEGGQTAFPMAYGAPRPADPEDCSSWLQVPAKRGKAVLFYNLHADGRLDRASNHAGCK
;
A
#
# COMPACT_ATOMS: atom_id res chain seq x y z
N MET A 1 -19.13 10.07 12.73
CA MET A 1 -18.91 8.67 12.33
C MET A 1 -18.01 8.65 11.10
N ASN A 2 -16.84 8.01 11.16
CA ASN A 2 -15.87 8.04 10.07
C ASN A 2 -16.38 7.15 8.92
N ARG A 3 -16.58 7.70 7.72
CA ARG A 3 -17.26 7.01 6.60
C ARG A 3 -16.53 5.74 6.14
N SER A 4 -15.22 5.62 6.40
CA SER A 4 -14.43 4.41 6.12
C SER A 4 -14.86 3.19 6.95
N GLN A 5 -15.42 3.40 8.14
CA GLN A 5 -15.86 2.32 9.04
C GLN A 5 -17.10 1.59 8.51
N LEU A 6 -17.91 2.25 7.67
CA LEU A 6 -19.09 1.64 7.05
C LEU A 6 -18.72 0.64 5.96
N LEU A 7 -17.62 0.88 5.23
CA LEU A 7 -17.16 -0.01 4.15
C LEU A 7 -16.60 -1.33 4.69
N THR A 8 -15.94 -1.29 5.85
CA THR A 8 -15.26 -2.48 6.40
C THR A 8 -16.03 -3.15 7.54
N LYS A 9 -17.03 -2.47 8.12
CA LYS A 9 -17.66 -2.86 9.40
C LYS A 9 -16.67 -3.03 10.56
N VAL A 10 -15.43 -2.53 10.41
CA VAL A 10 -14.40 -2.58 11.45
C VAL A 10 -14.28 -1.18 12.08
N ALA A 11 -14.98 -0.99 13.20
CA ALA A 11 -14.88 0.25 13.97
C ALA A 11 -13.53 0.33 14.70
N GLY A 12 -12.93 1.52 14.73
CA GLY A 12 -11.75 1.83 15.55
C GLY A 12 -10.41 1.18 15.13
N ARG A 13 -10.33 0.53 13.95
CA ARG A 13 -9.07 -0.07 13.44
C ARG A 13 -8.61 0.50 12.10
N VAL A 14 -9.09 1.68 11.75
CA VAL A 14 -8.71 2.41 10.52
C VAL A 14 -7.94 3.66 10.94
N GLU A 15 -6.82 3.93 10.27
CA GLU A 15 -6.07 5.18 10.44
C GLU A 15 -6.85 6.39 9.88
N ASN A 16 -6.37 7.60 10.18
CA ASN A 16 -6.90 8.79 9.55
C ASN A 16 -6.67 8.76 8.03
N LEU A 17 -7.55 9.40 7.26
CA LEU A 17 -7.37 9.54 5.82
C LEU A 17 -6.08 10.31 5.53
N GLN A 18 -5.19 9.73 4.74
CA GLN A 18 -3.99 10.38 4.24
C GLN A 18 -4.25 10.87 2.81
N VAL A 19 -3.93 12.14 2.53
CA VAL A 19 -4.12 12.75 1.20
C VAL A 19 -2.75 13.16 0.66
N MET A 20 -2.42 12.68 -0.52
CA MET A 20 -1.14 12.94 -1.18
C MET A 20 -1.38 13.64 -2.54
N ARG A 21 -0.43 14.50 -2.93
CA ARG A 21 -0.43 15.16 -4.24
C ARG A 21 0.94 15.02 -4.89
N TYR A 22 1.00 14.24 -5.96
CA TYR A 22 2.18 14.12 -6.79
C TYR A 22 2.18 15.20 -7.88
N ARG A 23 3.33 15.84 -8.07
CA ARG A 23 3.63 16.74 -9.20
C ARG A 23 4.32 15.94 -10.31
N PRO A 24 4.40 16.48 -11.54
CA PRO A 24 5.13 15.82 -12.63
C PRO A 24 6.54 15.40 -12.20
N GLY A 25 6.89 14.15 -12.49
CA GLY A 25 8.18 13.54 -12.14
C GLY A 25 8.32 13.05 -10.70
N GLN A 26 7.33 13.30 -9.82
CA GLN A 26 7.32 12.73 -8.49
C GLN A 26 6.75 11.31 -8.50
N GLN A 27 7.25 10.48 -7.59
CA GLN A 27 6.84 9.09 -7.44
C GLN A 27 6.83 8.66 -5.98
N TYR A 28 6.39 7.44 -5.75
CA TYR A 28 6.69 6.71 -4.53
C TYR A 28 7.24 5.33 -4.88
N GLN A 29 8.48 5.09 -4.46
CA GLN A 29 9.21 3.85 -4.75
C GLN A 29 8.48 2.63 -4.21
N ALA A 30 8.75 1.47 -4.83
CA ALA A 30 8.14 0.20 -4.45
C ALA A 30 8.36 -0.14 -2.96
N HIS A 31 7.28 -0.33 -2.22
CA HIS A 31 7.30 -0.55 -0.76
C HIS A 31 6.14 -1.44 -0.30
N TRP A 32 6.11 -1.74 1.01
CA TRP A 32 5.00 -2.41 1.68
C TRP A 32 4.37 -1.48 2.70
N ASP A 33 3.06 -1.57 2.86
CA ASP A 33 2.34 -0.81 3.89
C ASP A 33 2.35 -1.49 5.25
N PHE A 34 2.54 -2.81 5.31
CA PHE A 34 2.69 -3.51 6.57
C PHE A 34 4.02 -3.15 7.25
N PHE A 35 4.06 -3.30 8.57
CA PHE A 35 5.28 -3.24 9.35
C PHE A 35 5.89 -4.64 9.48
N ASP A 36 7.10 -4.85 9.00
CA ASP A 36 7.82 -6.11 9.18
C ASP A 36 8.55 -6.10 10.54
N PRO A 37 8.19 -6.98 11.49
CA PRO A 37 8.86 -7.05 12.80
C PRO A 37 10.39 -7.21 12.69
N GLU A 38 10.87 -7.83 11.61
CA GLU A 38 12.30 -8.04 11.37
C GLU A 38 13.05 -6.71 11.19
N TYR A 39 12.43 -5.70 10.56
CA TYR A 39 13.03 -4.37 10.40
C TYR A 39 13.08 -3.60 11.72
N PHE A 40 12.17 -3.89 12.65
CA PHE A 40 12.02 -3.15 13.90
C PHE A 40 12.62 -3.85 15.12
N LYS A 41 13.44 -4.91 14.94
CA LYS A 41 14.08 -5.64 16.06
C LYS A 41 14.84 -4.75 17.04
N LYS A 42 15.43 -3.66 16.56
CA LYS A 42 16.19 -2.69 17.38
C LYS A 42 15.31 -1.58 18.01
N GLN A 43 13.99 -1.65 17.82
CA GLN A 43 13.03 -0.65 18.27
C GLN A 43 11.94 -1.35 19.11
N PRO A 44 12.22 -1.67 20.39
CA PRO A 44 11.32 -2.49 21.23
C PRO A 44 9.94 -1.85 21.43
N GLU A 45 9.85 -0.52 21.40
CA GLU A 45 8.60 0.24 21.47
C GLU A 45 7.69 -0.05 20.27
N VAL A 46 8.25 0.00 19.05
CA VAL A 46 7.53 -0.32 17.81
C VAL A 46 7.16 -1.80 17.80
N LEU A 47 8.10 -2.68 18.17
CA LEU A 47 7.86 -4.11 18.22
C LEU A 47 6.72 -4.46 19.18
N GLY A 48 6.66 -3.84 20.36
CA GLY A 48 5.58 -4.02 21.33
C GLY A 48 4.19 -3.61 20.80
N ARG A 49 4.13 -2.67 19.85
CA ARG A 49 2.88 -2.35 19.15
C ARG A 49 2.50 -3.45 18.16
N LEU A 50 3.47 -4.02 17.44
CA LEU A 50 3.26 -5.06 16.43
C LEU A 50 2.88 -6.43 17.02
N THR A 51 3.36 -6.77 18.22
CA THR A 51 3.11 -8.07 18.89
C THR A 51 1.64 -8.36 19.18
N HIS A 52 0.79 -7.33 19.22
CA HIS A 52 -0.66 -7.45 19.46
C HIS A 52 -1.48 -7.64 18.17
N ARG A 53 -0.86 -8.14 17.08
CA ARG A 53 -1.46 -8.22 15.73
C ARG A 53 -1.96 -6.85 15.21
N ARG A 54 -1.33 -5.76 15.65
CA ARG A 54 -1.63 -4.41 15.16
C ARG A 54 -0.70 -4.14 13.98
N ASN A 55 -1.17 -4.52 12.81
CA ASN A 55 -0.54 -4.22 11.54
C ASN A 55 -1.63 -3.85 10.52
N ARG A 56 -1.26 -3.28 9.38
CA ARG A 56 -2.22 -2.89 8.35
C ARG A 56 -2.64 -4.13 7.58
N LEU A 57 -3.90 -4.57 7.73
CA LEU A 57 -4.43 -5.73 7.01
C LEU A 57 -4.61 -5.45 5.52
N LEU A 58 -5.13 -4.27 5.18
CA LEU A 58 -5.41 -3.85 3.81
C LEU A 58 -5.18 -2.37 3.64
N THR A 59 -4.99 -1.96 2.40
CA THR A 59 -4.91 -0.57 1.97
C THR A 59 -5.99 -0.32 0.93
N MET A 60 -6.63 0.85 1.02
CA MET A 60 -7.55 1.33 0.00
C MET A 60 -7.07 2.71 -0.47
N LEU A 61 -6.69 2.80 -1.74
CA LEU A 61 -6.25 4.03 -2.37
C LEU A 61 -7.36 4.57 -3.26
N PHE A 62 -7.71 5.84 -3.08
CA PHE A 62 -8.70 6.54 -3.89
C PHE A 62 -8.01 7.51 -4.83
N TYR A 63 -8.31 7.44 -6.12
CA TYR A 63 -7.82 8.41 -7.09
C TYR A 63 -8.71 9.65 -7.08
N LEU A 64 -8.17 10.76 -6.58
CA LEU A 64 -8.89 12.04 -6.49
C LEU A 64 -8.79 12.87 -7.79
N ALA A 65 -7.83 12.52 -8.65
CA ALA A 65 -7.62 13.11 -9.98
C ALA A 65 -7.25 12.01 -10.98
N SER A 66 -7.44 12.29 -12.28
CA SER A 66 -6.98 11.41 -13.36
C SER A 66 -5.61 11.86 -13.84
N SER A 67 -4.73 10.91 -14.18
CA SER A 67 -3.50 11.18 -14.91
C SER A 67 -3.61 10.68 -16.35
N ALA A 68 -3.11 11.47 -17.31
CA ALA A 68 -3.03 11.04 -18.71
C ALA A 68 -1.81 10.15 -18.94
N GLU A 69 -0.68 10.50 -18.31
CA GLU A 69 0.59 9.78 -18.33
C GLU A 69 1.09 9.65 -16.89
N GLY A 70 1.73 8.53 -16.58
CA GLY A 70 2.25 8.29 -15.23
C GLY A 70 1.19 8.16 -14.14
N GLY A 71 1.64 8.17 -12.88
CA GLY A 71 0.78 8.17 -11.70
C GLY A 71 0.00 6.88 -11.44
N GLN A 72 0.29 5.79 -12.18
CA GLN A 72 -0.30 4.48 -11.94
C GLN A 72 0.09 3.97 -10.54
N THR A 73 -0.77 3.17 -9.94
CA THR A 73 -0.35 2.29 -8.84
C THR A 73 0.14 0.99 -9.44
N ALA A 74 1.40 0.65 -9.21
CA ALA A 74 2.01 -0.56 -9.77
C ALA A 74 2.30 -1.61 -8.69
N PHE A 75 2.26 -2.88 -9.06
CA PHE A 75 2.49 -4.05 -8.20
C PHE A 75 3.62 -4.92 -8.80
N PRO A 76 4.89 -4.63 -8.49
CA PRO A 76 6.05 -5.35 -9.04
C PRO A 76 6.07 -6.84 -8.75
N MET A 77 5.58 -7.25 -7.58
CA MET A 77 5.62 -8.64 -7.12
C MET A 77 4.29 -9.37 -7.33
N ALA A 78 3.40 -8.81 -8.16
CA ALA A 78 2.13 -9.44 -8.49
C ALA A 78 2.35 -10.83 -9.10
N TYR A 79 1.42 -11.75 -8.83
CA TYR A 79 1.45 -13.13 -9.34
C TYR A 79 2.72 -13.92 -8.97
N GLY A 80 3.40 -13.57 -7.88
CA GLY A 80 4.60 -14.25 -7.42
C GLY A 80 5.87 -13.82 -8.13
N ALA A 81 5.85 -12.71 -8.86
CA ALA A 81 7.05 -12.12 -9.44
C ALA A 81 8.11 -11.79 -8.36
N PRO A 82 9.41 -11.87 -8.69
CA PRO A 82 10.48 -11.56 -7.74
C PRO A 82 10.47 -10.09 -7.36
N ARG A 83 11.17 -9.76 -6.27
CA ARG A 83 11.38 -8.38 -5.86
C ARG A 83 12.11 -7.62 -6.99
N PRO A 84 11.66 -6.40 -7.36
CA PRO A 84 12.29 -5.67 -8.43
C PRO A 84 13.72 -5.27 -8.03
N ALA A 85 14.64 -5.33 -9.00
CA ALA A 85 16.02 -4.89 -8.80
C ALA A 85 16.09 -3.36 -8.69
N ASP A 86 15.34 -2.65 -9.53
CA ASP A 86 15.15 -1.21 -9.46
C ASP A 86 13.75 -0.90 -8.87
N PRO A 87 13.66 -0.29 -7.67
CA PRO A 87 12.38 0.05 -7.06
C PRO A 87 11.65 1.23 -7.73
N GLU A 88 12.24 1.87 -8.75
CA GLU A 88 11.65 2.95 -9.55
C GLU A 88 11.11 2.50 -10.91
N ASP A 89 11.49 1.31 -11.39
CA ASP A 89 11.15 0.86 -12.75
C ASP A 89 9.74 0.30 -12.87
N CYS A 90 8.75 1.17 -13.02
CA CYS A 90 7.37 0.76 -13.22
C CYS A 90 7.07 0.07 -14.56
N SER A 91 7.98 0.04 -15.53
CA SER A 91 7.66 -0.23 -16.94
C SER A 91 7.07 -1.62 -17.22
N SER A 92 7.37 -2.61 -16.38
CA SER A 92 7.06 -4.03 -16.61
C SER A 92 6.08 -4.64 -15.59
N TRP A 93 5.57 -3.84 -14.66
CA TRP A 93 4.76 -4.33 -13.54
C TRP A 93 3.26 -4.34 -13.84
N LEU A 94 2.47 -5.06 -13.04
CA LEU A 94 1.01 -4.91 -13.06
C LEU A 94 0.66 -3.48 -12.65
N GLN A 95 -0.07 -2.74 -13.50
CA GLN A 95 -0.41 -1.34 -13.24
C GLN A 95 -1.92 -1.11 -13.18
N VAL A 96 -2.33 -0.25 -12.26
CA VAL A 96 -3.69 0.30 -12.15
C VAL A 96 -3.64 1.78 -12.53
N PRO A 97 -4.28 2.21 -13.63
CA PRO A 97 -4.30 3.61 -14.03
C PRO A 97 -5.01 4.51 -13.02
N ALA A 98 -4.43 5.66 -12.72
CA ALA A 98 -5.06 6.68 -11.89
C ALA A 98 -6.22 7.35 -12.64
N LYS A 99 -7.45 6.94 -12.31
CA LYS A 99 -8.69 7.49 -12.88
C LYS A 99 -9.56 8.06 -11.77
N ARG A 100 -9.89 9.35 -11.83
CA ARG A 100 -10.70 10.05 -10.83
C ARG A 100 -11.96 9.26 -10.46
N GLY A 101 -12.18 9.09 -9.16
CA GLY A 101 -13.34 8.39 -8.60
C GLY A 101 -13.21 6.87 -8.57
N LYS A 102 -12.13 6.29 -9.11
CA LYS A 102 -11.79 4.87 -8.92
C LYS A 102 -10.99 4.68 -7.63
N ALA A 103 -10.97 3.45 -7.16
CA ALA A 103 -10.15 3.02 -6.03
C ALA A 103 -9.51 1.67 -6.34
N VAL A 104 -8.35 1.43 -5.74
CA VAL A 104 -7.72 0.11 -5.65
C VAL A 104 -7.70 -0.32 -4.20
N LEU A 105 -8.08 -1.58 -3.95
CA LEU A 105 -8.00 -2.22 -2.65
C LEU A 105 -7.10 -3.44 -2.78
N PHE A 106 -6.17 -3.59 -1.86
CA PHE A 106 -5.30 -4.76 -1.78
C PHE A 106 -5.04 -5.12 -0.32
N TYR A 107 -4.76 -6.40 -0.08
CA TYR A 107 -4.42 -6.92 1.23
C TYR A 107 -2.90 -6.90 1.41
N ASN A 108 -2.45 -6.40 2.55
CA ASN A 108 -1.05 -6.40 2.95
C ASN A 108 -0.67 -7.65 3.75
N LEU A 109 -1.67 -8.33 4.31
CA LEU A 109 -1.51 -9.56 5.08
C LEU A 109 -2.45 -10.63 4.54
N HIS A 110 -2.01 -11.89 4.62
CA HIS A 110 -2.87 -13.04 4.42
C HIS A 110 -3.89 -13.17 5.56
N ALA A 111 -4.93 -13.99 5.37
CA ALA A 111 -5.98 -14.21 6.37
C ALA A 111 -5.44 -14.78 7.70
N ASP A 112 -4.31 -15.49 7.67
CA ASP A 112 -3.63 -16.00 8.86
C ASP A 112 -2.73 -14.95 9.56
N GLY A 113 -2.62 -13.74 9.00
CA GLY A 113 -1.82 -12.63 9.51
C GLY A 113 -0.36 -12.62 9.04
N ARG A 114 0.07 -13.56 8.20
CA ARG A 114 1.40 -13.51 7.56
C ARG A 114 1.48 -12.33 6.60
N LEU A 115 2.68 -11.74 6.48
CA LEU A 115 2.95 -10.63 5.56
C LEU A 115 2.78 -11.12 4.11
N ASP A 116 1.98 -10.41 3.30
CA ASP A 116 1.81 -10.72 1.89
C ASP A 116 2.85 -9.96 1.06
N ARG A 117 3.89 -10.64 0.59
CA ARG A 117 4.96 -9.99 -0.19
C ARG A 117 4.48 -9.51 -1.56
N ALA A 118 3.43 -10.10 -2.13
CA ALA A 118 2.87 -9.68 -3.41
C ALA A 118 2.15 -8.33 -3.33
N SER A 119 1.86 -7.84 -2.10
CA SER A 119 1.34 -6.48 -1.86
C SER A 119 2.38 -5.36 -2.05
N ASN A 120 3.61 -5.70 -2.45
CA ASN A 120 4.62 -4.69 -2.79
C ASN A 120 4.06 -3.80 -3.91
N HIS A 121 4.07 -2.49 -3.69
CA HIS A 121 3.44 -1.55 -4.61
C HIS A 121 4.16 -0.20 -4.67
N ALA A 122 3.94 0.53 -5.75
CA ALA A 122 4.56 1.81 -6.05
C ALA A 122 3.55 2.81 -6.61
N GLY A 123 3.86 4.10 -6.51
CA GLY A 123 3.22 5.17 -7.29
C GLY A 123 4.18 5.64 -8.37
N CYS A 124 3.87 5.38 -9.63
CA CYS A 124 4.78 5.63 -10.75
C CYS A 124 4.90 7.12 -11.11
N LYS A 125 6.04 7.49 -11.70
CA LYS A 125 6.28 8.82 -12.29
C LYS A 125 5.30 9.14 -13.41
#